data_AF-A0A2I1GIZ6-F1
#
_entry.id   AF-A0A2I1GIZ6-F1
#
_cell.length_a   1.000
_cell.length_b   1.000
_cell.length_c   1.000
_cell.angle_alpha   90.00
_cell.angle_beta   90.00
_cell.angle_gamma   90.00
#
_symmetry.space_group_name_H-M   'P 1'
#
loop_
_entity.id
_entity.type
_entity.pdbx_description
1 polymer ?
#
loop_
_entity_poly.entity_id
_entity_poly.type
_entity_poly.pdbx_seq_one_letter_code
_entity_poly.pdbx_strand_id
1 'polypeptide(L)'
;MIFCTTSNLEYLQKADFWVMDGTFRTVPTLFHQMYTVHALVGGESNSRVLPMVYILMTSRSKVIYERIFQELTDLAEEAGQMLAPPMIITDFEQAAINAAQVEFPGSVHKGCFFHLCQSFWRKIQSLGLASEYGNSEEFSIKLRHMTALAFLPSSEIPHAFDQIKSLMPPNASQIVQYFEETYVNGKIRRQMPRSGTVIRNPPLFPPELWSVHELIENGYPRTQNMVEGWHQRWSTIIGRSHIGLYSIIDEMRKEQCQTELQIESILRGEARPYQRKHIVERENRLLTIFNGRDDYSLLDYLRGIAHTISL
;
A
#
# COMPACT_ATOMS: atom_id res chain seq x y z
N MET A 1 2.86 19.49 11.55
CA MET A 1 4.32 19.78 11.70
C MET A 1 5.08 18.83 10.81
N ILE A 2 6.05 19.31 10.04
CA ILE A 2 6.86 18.50 9.12
C ILE A 2 8.31 18.52 9.64
N PHE A 3 8.97 17.35 9.65
CA PHE A 3 10.35 17.19 10.05
C PHE A 3 11.11 16.41 8.99
N CYS A 4 12.18 17.01 8.47
CA CYS A 4 13.09 16.42 7.50
C CYS A 4 14.41 17.20 7.49
N THR A 5 15.44 16.66 6.84
CA THR A 5 16.67 17.38 6.53
C THR A 5 16.74 17.71 5.03
N THR A 6 17.59 18.67 4.64
CA THR A 6 17.86 18.97 3.22
C THR A 6 18.31 17.72 2.46
N SER A 7 19.18 16.89 3.05
CA SER A 7 19.62 15.64 2.44
C SER A 7 18.48 14.63 2.25
N ASN A 8 17.50 14.57 3.17
CA ASN A 8 16.34 13.71 2.98
C ASN A 8 15.49 14.14 1.77
N LEU A 9 15.37 15.44 1.52
CA LEU A 9 14.64 15.97 0.36
C LEU A 9 15.38 15.65 -0.95
N GLU A 10 16.71 15.67 -0.95
CA GLU A 10 17.52 15.22 -2.09
C GLU A 10 17.32 13.72 -2.39
N TYR A 11 17.25 12.87 -1.35
CA TYR A 11 16.91 11.46 -1.53
C TYR A 11 15.49 11.26 -2.09
N LEU A 12 14.52 12.05 -1.63
CA LEU A 12 13.16 12.01 -2.17
C LEU A 12 13.11 12.42 -3.64
N GLN A 13 13.82 13.47 -4.04
CA GLN A 13 13.89 13.89 -5.44
C GLN A 13 14.46 12.81 -6.35
N LYS A 14 15.45 12.04 -5.88
CA LYS A 14 16.13 11.01 -6.68
C LYS A 14 15.45 9.64 -6.64
N ALA A 15 14.45 9.45 -5.79
CA ALA A 15 13.83 8.15 -5.59
C ALA A 15 12.88 7.79 -6.74
N ASP A 16 12.96 6.55 -7.22
CA ASP A 16 12.07 6.05 -8.29
C ASP A 16 10.60 5.94 -7.83
N PHE A 17 10.40 5.76 -6.52
CA PHE A 17 9.08 5.73 -5.91
C PHE A 17 9.14 6.22 -4.46
N TRP A 18 8.03 6.77 -4.01
CA TRP A 18 7.81 7.07 -2.59
C TRP A 18 6.85 6.07 -1.99
N VAL A 19 7.06 5.80 -0.71
CA VAL A 19 6.13 5.02 0.10
C VAL A 19 5.61 5.91 1.22
N MET A 20 4.29 6.11 1.26
CA MET A 20 3.65 7.01 2.22
C MET A 20 2.67 6.21 3.09
N ASP A 21 2.76 6.39 4.40
CA ASP A 21 1.98 5.59 5.36
C ASP A 21 1.72 6.36 6.67
N GLY A 22 0.60 6.03 7.32
CA GLY A 22 0.13 6.67 8.55
C GLY A 22 0.06 5.72 9.74
N THR A 23 0.47 6.19 10.93
CA THR A 23 0.34 5.46 12.19
C THR A 23 -0.26 6.28 13.32
N PHE A 24 -1.08 5.63 14.13
CA PHE A 24 -1.96 6.26 15.12
C PHE A 24 -1.45 6.14 16.56
N ARG A 25 -0.75 5.07 16.89
CA ARG A 25 -0.58 4.65 18.30
C ARG A 25 0.42 5.50 19.09
N THR A 26 1.27 6.25 18.40
CA THR A 26 2.46 6.86 18.97
C THR A 26 2.42 8.37 19.01
N VAL A 27 1.29 9.02 18.70
CA VAL A 27 1.25 10.49 18.64
C VAL A 27 0.75 11.16 19.92
N PRO A 28 1.24 12.38 20.21
CA PRO A 28 0.67 13.22 21.27
C PRO A 28 -0.82 13.47 21.05
N THR A 29 -1.56 13.73 22.13
CA THR A 29 -3.02 13.95 22.10
C THR A 29 -3.47 15.09 21.20
N LEU A 30 -2.58 16.03 20.87
CA LEU A 30 -2.84 17.14 19.95
C LEU A 30 -2.90 16.70 18.47
N PHE A 31 -2.40 15.51 18.15
CA PHE A 31 -2.31 14.99 16.79
C PHE A 31 -3.14 13.72 16.63
N HIS A 32 -3.70 13.55 15.43
CA HIS A 32 -4.51 12.41 15.08
C HIS A 32 -3.66 11.22 14.58
N GLN A 33 -2.56 11.52 13.89
CA GLN A 33 -1.63 10.51 13.40
C GLN A 33 -0.25 11.10 13.11
N MET A 34 0.74 10.20 13.01
CA MET A 34 2.02 10.47 12.39
C MET A 34 1.98 9.89 10.98
N TYR A 35 2.31 10.69 9.99
CA TYR A 35 2.41 10.27 8.59
C TYR A 35 3.87 10.34 8.18
N THR A 36 4.34 9.37 7.41
CA THR A 36 5.75 9.28 7.00
C THR A 36 5.87 9.14 5.49
N VAL A 37 6.91 9.75 4.93
CA VAL A 37 7.31 9.57 3.52
C VAL A 37 8.66 8.86 3.52
N HIS A 38 8.72 7.72 2.86
CA HIS A 38 9.91 6.89 2.73
C HIS A 38 10.39 6.84 1.30
N ALA A 39 11.70 6.71 1.13
CA ALA A 39 12.38 6.60 -0.15
C ALA A 39 13.28 5.36 -0.18
N LEU A 40 13.52 4.82 -1.37
CA LEU A 40 14.56 3.82 -1.58
C LEU A 40 15.92 4.51 -1.67
N VAL A 41 16.88 4.06 -0.87
CA VAL A 41 18.27 4.54 -0.89
C VAL A 41 19.21 3.37 -1.18
N GLY A 42 20.19 3.57 -2.05
CA GLY A 42 21.18 2.54 -2.45
C GLY A 42 20.90 1.92 -3.82
N GLY A 43 21.79 1.04 -4.25
CA GLY A 43 21.70 0.33 -5.53
C GLY A 43 21.04 -1.04 -5.44
N GLU A 44 21.02 -1.76 -6.56
CA GLU A 44 20.29 -3.04 -6.71
C GLU A 44 20.62 -4.10 -5.65
N SER A 45 21.86 -4.15 -5.15
CA SER A 45 22.33 -5.16 -4.21
C SER A 45 22.29 -4.75 -2.73
N ASN A 46 22.16 -3.46 -2.44
CA ASN A 46 22.24 -2.91 -1.07
C ASN A 46 21.12 -1.95 -0.69
N SER A 47 20.13 -1.72 -1.57
CA SER A 47 19.12 -0.69 -1.31
C SER A 47 18.21 -1.02 -0.12
N ARG A 48 17.75 0.04 0.56
CA ARG A 48 16.89 0.00 1.75
C ARG A 48 15.83 1.09 1.65
N VAL A 49 14.60 0.79 2.08
CA VAL A 49 13.53 1.79 2.18
C VAL A 49 13.63 2.48 3.54
N LEU A 50 13.86 3.78 3.54
CA LEU A 50 14.19 4.57 4.73
C LEU A 50 13.23 5.75 4.89
N PRO A 51 12.88 6.15 6.13
CA PRO A 51 12.05 7.32 6.37
C PRO A 51 12.81 8.61 6.03
N MET A 52 12.21 9.47 5.22
CA MET A 52 12.79 10.76 4.82
C MET A 52 12.09 11.94 5.48
N VAL A 53 10.78 11.81 5.70
CA VAL A 53 9.95 12.89 6.25
C VAL A 53 9.02 12.31 7.30
N TYR A 54 8.91 13.01 8.43
CA TYR A 54 7.94 12.74 9.49
C TYR A 54 6.95 13.89 9.60
N ILE A 55 5.67 13.56 9.71
CA ILE A 55 4.60 14.54 9.69
C ILE A 55 3.65 14.26 10.84
N LEU A 56 3.52 15.21 11.76
CA LEU A 56 2.47 15.18 12.79
C LEU A 56 1.24 15.90 12.28
N MET A 57 0.14 15.15 12.11
CA MET A 57 -1.10 15.61 11.50
C MET A 57 -2.20 15.79 12.54
N THR A 58 -2.92 16.91 12.46
CA THR A 58 -4.05 17.21 13.37
C THR A 58 -5.37 16.59 12.90
N SER A 59 -5.48 16.19 11.63
CA SER A 59 -6.65 15.55 11.04
C SER A 59 -6.26 14.77 9.78
N ARG A 60 -7.16 13.87 9.34
CA ARG A 60 -7.06 13.07 8.11
C ARG A 60 -7.97 13.58 6.99
N SER A 61 -8.37 14.86 7.07
CA SER A 61 -9.15 15.46 5.99
C SER A 61 -8.25 15.69 4.76
N LYS A 62 -8.85 15.61 3.57
CA LYS A 62 -8.15 15.89 2.31
C LYS A 62 -7.43 17.24 2.35
N VAL A 63 -8.09 18.28 2.88
CA VAL A 63 -7.54 19.64 3.01
C VAL A 63 -6.23 19.67 3.80
N ILE A 64 -6.13 18.87 4.88
CA ILE A 64 -4.92 18.84 5.70
C ILE A 64 -3.81 18.07 5.00
N TYR A 65 -4.11 17.01 4.24
CA TYR A 65 -3.12 16.37 3.39
C TYR A 65 -2.62 17.27 2.26
N GLU A 66 -3.52 17.95 1.54
CA GLU A 66 -3.16 18.91 0.49
C GLU A 66 -2.23 19.99 1.05
N ARG A 67 -2.57 20.56 2.22
CA ARG A 67 -1.71 21.54 2.86
C ARG A 67 -0.34 20.97 3.21
N ILE A 68 -0.28 19.74 3.72
CA ILE A 68 0.97 19.12 4.11
C ILE A 68 1.87 18.82 2.92
N PHE A 69 1.30 18.36 1.80
CA PHE A 69 2.09 18.06 0.61
C PHE A 69 2.60 19.35 -0.06
N GLN A 70 1.77 20.40 -0.11
CA GLN A 70 2.21 21.73 -0.54
C GLN A 70 3.37 22.25 0.32
N GLU A 71 3.26 22.18 1.65
CA GLU A 71 4.34 22.63 2.54
C GLU A 71 5.62 21.79 2.39
N LEU A 72 5.49 20.49 2.09
CA LEU A 72 6.64 19.64 1.79
C LEU A 72 7.31 20.05 0.46
N THR A 73 6.53 20.39 -0.56
CA THR A 73 7.03 20.95 -1.83
C THR A 73 7.75 22.27 -1.58
N ASP A 74 7.13 23.20 -0.84
CA ASP A 74 7.70 24.51 -0.52
C ASP A 74 9.04 24.36 0.24
N LEU A 75 9.11 23.48 1.25
CA LEU A 75 10.34 23.18 1.98
C LEU A 75 11.44 22.60 1.08
N ALA A 76 11.07 21.82 0.06
CA ALA A 76 12.02 21.27 -0.90
C ALA A 76 12.54 22.34 -1.86
N GLU A 77 11.67 23.21 -2.35
CA GLU A 77 12.07 24.33 -3.22
C GLU A 77 13.03 25.28 -2.48
N GLU A 78 12.75 25.61 -1.22
CA GLU A 78 13.65 26.38 -0.35
C GLU A 78 15.03 25.71 -0.19
N ALA A 79 15.06 24.37 -0.19
CA ALA A 79 16.27 23.57 -0.15
C ALA A 79 16.92 23.32 -1.53
N GLY A 80 16.41 23.97 -2.59
CA GLY A 80 16.90 23.83 -3.96
C GLY A 80 16.59 22.46 -4.61
N GLN A 81 15.61 21.74 -4.08
CA GLN A 81 15.14 20.46 -4.59
C GLN A 81 13.80 20.63 -5.30
N MET A 82 13.51 19.78 -6.29
CA MET A 82 12.24 19.73 -7.00
C MET A 82 11.63 18.34 -6.82
N LEU A 83 10.55 18.26 -6.05
CA LEU A 83 9.88 17.00 -5.80
C LEU A 83 8.90 16.67 -6.93
N ALA A 84 9.22 15.64 -7.69
CA ALA A 84 8.36 15.12 -8.75
C ALA A 84 8.45 13.57 -8.77
N PRO A 85 7.91 12.88 -7.74
CA PRO A 85 8.04 11.44 -7.63
C PRO A 85 7.41 10.73 -8.85
N PRO A 86 8.11 9.82 -9.53
CA PRO A 86 7.53 9.07 -10.64
C PRO A 86 6.34 8.20 -10.19
N MET A 87 6.44 7.64 -8.99
CA MET A 87 5.44 6.76 -8.40
C MET A 87 5.26 7.03 -6.91
N ILE A 88 4.01 6.95 -6.45
CA ILE A 88 3.66 7.03 -5.04
C ILE A 88 2.86 5.78 -4.66
N ILE A 89 3.36 5.05 -3.67
CA ILE A 89 2.70 3.88 -3.09
C ILE A 89 2.10 4.27 -1.74
N THR A 90 0.79 4.14 -1.60
CA THR A 90 0.05 4.51 -0.38
C THR A 90 -0.83 3.37 0.12
N ASP A 91 -1.35 3.53 1.34
CA ASP A 91 -2.48 2.74 1.82
C ASP A 91 -3.79 3.15 1.09
N PHE A 92 -4.92 2.55 1.49
CA PHE A 92 -6.22 2.84 0.87
C PHE A 92 -6.93 4.01 1.58
N GLU A 93 -6.20 5.09 1.88
CA GLU A 93 -6.78 6.31 2.45
C GLU A 93 -7.10 7.34 1.35
N GLN A 94 -8.39 7.44 1.01
CA GLN A 94 -8.87 8.30 -0.08
C GLN A 94 -8.45 9.76 0.04
N ALA A 95 -8.41 10.29 1.27
CA ALA A 95 -8.02 11.67 1.52
C ALA A 95 -6.56 11.93 1.15
N ALA A 96 -5.66 11.00 1.51
CA ALA A 96 -4.24 11.06 1.18
C ALA A 96 -4.03 10.88 -0.33
N ILE A 97 -4.66 9.87 -0.95
CA ILE A 97 -4.57 9.61 -2.40
C ILE A 97 -5.01 10.84 -3.19
N ASN A 98 -6.19 11.37 -2.89
CA ASN A 98 -6.74 12.51 -3.63
C ASN A 98 -5.91 13.78 -3.44
N ALA A 99 -5.31 13.98 -2.28
CA ALA A 99 -4.43 15.11 -2.02
C ALA A 99 -3.10 14.96 -2.78
N ALA A 100 -2.51 13.77 -2.77
CA ALA A 100 -1.26 13.49 -3.46
C ALA A 100 -1.43 13.60 -4.99
N GLN A 101 -2.59 13.22 -5.54
CA GLN A 101 -2.91 13.42 -6.97
C GLN A 101 -3.04 14.89 -7.36
N VAL A 102 -3.47 15.75 -6.43
CA VAL A 102 -3.57 17.19 -6.66
C VAL A 102 -2.18 17.82 -6.65
N GLU A 103 -1.35 17.46 -5.67
CA GLU A 103 0.01 18.01 -5.53
C GLU A 103 0.99 17.44 -6.56
N PHE A 104 0.91 16.14 -6.85
CA PHE A 104 1.81 15.43 -7.73
C PHE A 104 1.06 14.80 -8.92
N PRO A 105 0.45 15.61 -9.82
CA PRO A 105 -0.41 15.10 -10.90
C PRO A 105 0.33 14.25 -11.94
N GLY A 106 1.66 14.35 -12.01
CA GLY A 106 2.50 13.53 -12.89
C GLY A 106 2.85 12.15 -12.32
N SER A 107 2.54 11.89 -11.05
CA SER A 107 2.90 10.65 -10.38
C SER A 107 1.91 9.53 -10.69
N VAL A 108 2.43 8.31 -10.88
CA VAL A 108 1.61 7.11 -10.87
C VAL A 108 1.28 6.74 -9.42
N HIS A 109 0.00 6.68 -9.08
CA HIS A 109 -0.45 6.28 -7.75
C HIS A 109 -0.79 4.80 -7.71
N LYS A 110 -0.24 4.08 -6.73
CA LYS A 110 -0.53 2.67 -6.50
C LYS A 110 -0.90 2.42 -5.04
N GLY A 111 -1.84 1.51 -4.83
CA GLY A 111 -2.24 1.00 -3.53
C GLY A 111 -1.40 -0.19 -3.13
N CYS A 112 -1.00 -0.24 -1.86
CA CYS A 112 -0.22 -1.35 -1.31
C CYS A 112 -1.03 -2.66 -1.25
N PHE A 113 -0.51 -3.74 -1.83
CA PHE A 113 -1.18 -5.05 -1.83
C PHE A 113 -1.47 -5.60 -0.44
N PHE A 114 -0.58 -5.31 0.53
CA PHE A 114 -0.80 -5.70 1.92
C PHE A 114 -2.06 -5.02 2.47
N HIS A 115 -2.21 -3.71 2.25
CA HIS A 115 -3.37 -2.95 2.72
C HIS A 115 -4.68 -3.36 2.02
N LEU A 116 -4.62 -3.82 0.76
CA LEU A 116 -5.75 -4.45 0.08
C LEU A 116 -6.17 -5.73 0.81
N CYS A 117 -5.21 -6.64 1.05
CA CYS A 117 -5.46 -7.89 1.76
C CYS A 117 -6.00 -7.65 3.17
N GLN A 118 -5.41 -6.71 3.90
CA GLN A 118 -5.82 -6.36 5.26
C GLN A 118 -7.24 -5.76 5.29
N SER A 119 -7.58 -4.90 4.34
CA SER A 119 -8.94 -4.33 4.23
C SER A 119 -9.96 -5.41 3.89
N PHE A 120 -9.61 -6.34 3.00
CA PHE A 120 -10.45 -7.49 2.66
C PHE A 120 -10.64 -8.43 3.86
N TRP A 121 -9.58 -8.74 4.61
CA TRP A 121 -9.65 -9.53 5.83
C TRP A 121 -10.53 -8.89 6.91
N ARG A 122 -10.37 -7.59 7.16
CA ARG A 122 -11.25 -6.83 8.07
C ARG A 122 -12.72 -6.95 7.65
N LYS A 123 -13.01 -6.97 6.34
CA LYS A 123 -14.36 -7.19 5.83
C LYS A 123 -14.85 -8.61 6.10
N ILE A 124 -14.04 -9.65 5.84
CA ILE A 124 -14.36 -11.05 6.18
C ILE A 124 -14.76 -11.17 7.66
N GLN A 125 -13.96 -10.58 8.56
CA GLN A 125 -14.24 -10.58 9.99
C GLN A 125 -15.55 -9.88 10.34
N SER A 126 -15.79 -8.69 9.77
CA SER A 126 -17.02 -7.91 10.03
C SER A 126 -18.30 -8.62 9.60
N LEU A 127 -18.21 -9.53 8.63
CA LEU A 127 -19.32 -10.32 8.13
C LEU A 127 -19.49 -11.67 8.85
N GLY A 128 -18.67 -11.95 9.88
CA GLY A 128 -18.71 -13.21 10.62
C GLY A 128 -18.13 -14.42 9.86
N LEU A 129 -17.46 -14.20 8.72
CA LEU A 129 -16.94 -15.26 7.86
C LEU A 129 -15.57 -15.81 8.31
N ALA A 130 -14.98 -15.24 9.37
CA ALA A 130 -13.62 -15.60 9.82
C ALA A 130 -13.51 -17.08 10.24
N SER A 131 -14.53 -17.63 10.92
CA SER A 131 -14.50 -19.03 11.34
C SER A 131 -14.55 -19.98 10.15
N GLU A 132 -15.42 -19.73 9.17
CA GLU A 132 -15.52 -20.55 7.97
C GLU A 132 -14.25 -20.46 7.12
N TYR A 133 -13.70 -19.25 6.97
CA TYR A 133 -12.42 -19.04 6.30
C TYR A 133 -11.28 -19.86 6.94
N GLY A 134 -11.22 -19.94 8.27
CA GLY A 134 -10.19 -20.71 8.97
C GLY A 134 -10.40 -22.22 8.91
N ASN A 135 -11.65 -22.68 8.77
CA ASN A 135 -12.02 -24.10 8.87
C ASN A 135 -12.24 -24.79 7.50
N SER A 136 -12.42 -24.02 6.42
CA SER A 136 -12.66 -24.55 5.08
C SER A 136 -11.60 -24.02 4.11
N GLU A 137 -10.66 -24.88 3.72
CA GLU A 137 -9.63 -24.52 2.76
C GLU A 137 -10.24 -24.10 1.41
N GLU A 138 -11.28 -24.81 0.95
CA GLU A 138 -12.01 -24.50 -0.29
C GLU A 138 -12.66 -23.11 -0.24
N PHE A 139 -13.29 -22.76 0.88
CA PHE A 139 -13.87 -21.43 1.05
C PHE A 139 -12.78 -20.36 1.08
N SER A 140 -11.70 -20.63 1.83
CA SER A 140 -10.58 -19.72 1.98
C SER A 140 -9.89 -19.41 0.65
N ILE A 141 -9.65 -20.42 -0.19
CA ILE A 141 -9.00 -20.24 -1.48
C ILE A 141 -9.91 -19.46 -2.43
N LYS A 142 -11.22 -19.74 -2.45
CA LYS A 142 -12.20 -18.97 -3.24
C LYS A 142 -12.20 -17.49 -2.86
N LEU A 143 -12.18 -17.16 -1.56
CA LEU A 143 -12.04 -15.76 -1.14
C LEU A 143 -10.70 -15.14 -1.56
N ARG A 144 -9.60 -15.90 -1.51
CA ARG A 144 -8.28 -15.41 -1.97
C ARG A 144 -8.17 -15.19 -3.48
N HIS A 145 -9.06 -15.77 -4.30
CA HIS A 145 -9.11 -15.42 -5.74
C HIS A 145 -9.40 -13.93 -5.94
N MET A 146 -10.16 -13.31 -5.03
CA MET A 146 -10.53 -11.90 -5.09
C MET A 146 -9.29 -10.99 -4.97
N THR A 147 -8.38 -11.30 -4.05
CA THR A 147 -7.13 -10.55 -3.91
C THR A 147 -6.08 -10.98 -4.94
N ALA A 148 -6.15 -12.22 -5.44
CA ALA A 148 -5.31 -12.69 -6.55
C ALA A 148 -5.56 -11.93 -7.87
N LEU A 149 -6.74 -11.31 -8.04
CA LEU A 149 -7.01 -10.41 -9.18
C LEU A 149 -5.97 -9.29 -9.30
N ALA A 150 -5.31 -8.89 -8.21
CA ALA A 150 -4.32 -7.81 -8.24
C ALA A 150 -3.13 -8.13 -9.15
N PHE A 151 -2.90 -9.41 -9.47
CA PHE A 151 -1.78 -9.86 -10.30
C PHE A 151 -2.09 -9.87 -11.80
N LEU A 152 -3.32 -9.49 -12.17
CA LEU A 152 -3.72 -9.30 -13.56
C LEU A 152 -3.53 -7.84 -14.00
N PRO A 153 -3.33 -7.58 -15.30
CA PRO A 153 -3.48 -6.25 -15.86
C PRO A 153 -4.82 -5.63 -15.47
N SER A 154 -4.84 -4.33 -15.14
CA SER A 154 -6.05 -3.65 -14.64
C SER A 154 -7.25 -3.80 -15.58
N SER A 155 -7.00 -3.83 -16.89
CA SER A 155 -7.99 -4.02 -17.95
C SER A 155 -8.66 -5.39 -17.95
N GLU A 156 -7.99 -6.44 -17.47
CA GLU A 156 -8.52 -7.81 -17.42
C GLU A 156 -9.36 -8.08 -16.16
N ILE A 157 -9.15 -7.30 -15.09
CA ILE A 157 -9.73 -7.52 -13.78
C ILE A 157 -11.27 -7.58 -13.79
N PRO A 158 -12.01 -6.67 -14.47
CA PRO A 158 -13.47 -6.73 -14.48
C PRO A 158 -14.03 -8.04 -15.07
N HIS A 159 -13.46 -8.50 -16.19
CA HIS A 159 -13.86 -9.75 -16.83
C HIS A 159 -13.49 -10.97 -15.98
N ALA A 160 -12.29 -11.00 -15.40
CA ALA A 160 -11.87 -12.07 -14.51
C ALA A 160 -12.73 -12.14 -13.24
N PHE A 161 -13.10 -10.99 -12.69
CA PHE A 161 -13.99 -10.88 -11.55
C PHE A 161 -15.36 -11.51 -11.82
N ASP A 162 -15.97 -11.25 -12.99
CA ASP A 162 -17.27 -11.82 -13.35
C ASP A 162 -17.24 -13.36 -13.43
N GLN A 163 -16.14 -13.94 -13.93
CA GLN A 163 -15.97 -15.39 -13.94
C GLN A 163 -15.89 -15.96 -12.52
N ILE A 164 -15.05 -15.38 -11.65
CA ILE A 164 -14.90 -15.84 -10.26
C ILE A 164 -16.21 -15.69 -9.50
N LYS A 165 -16.91 -14.55 -9.66
CA LYS A 165 -18.19 -14.24 -9.00
C LYS A 165 -19.23 -15.34 -9.22
N SER A 166 -19.28 -15.95 -10.41
CA SER A 166 -20.21 -17.05 -10.71
C SER A 166 -19.92 -18.35 -9.95
N LEU A 167 -18.68 -18.52 -9.46
CA LEU A 167 -18.20 -19.71 -8.75
C LEU A 167 -18.21 -19.53 -7.22
N MET A 168 -18.55 -18.32 -6.74
CA MET A 168 -18.55 -18.01 -5.32
C MET A 168 -19.74 -18.65 -4.61
N PRO A 169 -19.55 -19.16 -3.39
CA PRO A 169 -20.63 -19.79 -2.66
C PRO A 169 -21.65 -18.73 -2.19
N PRO A 170 -22.95 -19.08 -2.06
CA PRO A 170 -24.01 -18.10 -1.76
C PRO A 170 -23.81 -17.29 -0.47
N ASN A 171 -23.20 -17.90 0.55
CA ASN A 171 -22.84 -17.26 1.82
C ASN A 171 -21.74 -16.18 1.68
N ALA A 172 -20.97 -16.17 0.59
CA ALA A 172 -19.98 -15.13 0.29
C ALA A 172 -20.57 -13.94 -0.50
N SER A 173 -21.86 -13.95 -0.84
CA SER A 173 -22.51 -12.90 -1.65
C SER A 173 -22.23 -11.47 -1.17
N GLN A 174 -22.31 -11.23 0.15
CA GLN A 174 -22.08 -9.90 0.72
C GLN A 174 -20.64 -9.42 0.57
N ILE A 175 -19.64 -10.31 0.71
CA ILE A 175 -18.24 -9.92 0.54
C ILE A 175 -17.88 -9.72 -0.93
N VAL A 176 -18.47 -10.53 -1.82
CA VAL A 176 -18.29 -10.37 -3.27
C VAL A 176 -18.88 -9.05 -3.75
N GLN A 177 -20.09 -8.72 -3.30
CA GLN A 177 -20.72 -7.43 -3.60
C GLN A 177 -19.88 -6.26 -3.07
N TYR A 178 -19.41 -6.34 -1.82
CA TYR A 178 -18.52 -5.32 -1.26
C TYR A 178 -17.28 -5.11 -2.14
N PHE A 179 -16.64 -6.19 -2.58
CA PHE A 179 -15.43 -6.09 -3.40
C PHE A 179 -15.73 -5.50 -4.78
N GLU A 180 -16.81 -5.94 -5.42
CA GLU A 180 -17.27 -5.40 -6.71
C GLU A 180 -17.50 -3.90 -6.66
N GLU A 181 -18.25 -3.45 -5.65
CA GLU A 181 -18.65 -2.05 -5.49
C GLU A 181 -17.48 -1.14 -5.08
N THR A 182 -16.49 -1.69 -4.39
CA THR A 182 -15.38 -0.89 -3.83
C THR A 182 -14.19 -0.86 -4.78
N TYR A 183 -13.86 -1.98 -5.42
CA TYR A 183 -12.59 -2.19 -6.12
C TYR A 183 -12.69 -2.45 -7.63
N VAL A 184 -13.85 -2.89 -8.14
CA VAL A 184 -13.97 -3.35 -9.53
C VAL A 184 -14.89 -2.48 -10.37
N ASN A 185 -16.21 -2.59 -10.17
CA ASN A 185 -17.22 -2.00 -11.05
C ASN A 185 -17.86 -0.73 -10.47
N GLY A 186 -17.75 -0.54 -9.15
CA GLY A 186 -18.43 0.56 -8.47
C GLY A 186 -19.92 0.32 -8.20
N LYS A 187 -20.51 1.18 -7.38
CA LYS A 187 -21.90 1.06 -6.92
C LYS A 187 -22.89 1.36 -8.04
N ILE A 188 -23.95 0.55 -8.12
CA ILE A 188 -25.05 0.79 -9.05
C ILE A 188 -25.81 2.06 -8.63
N ARG A 189 -25.85 3.05 -9.52
CA ARG A 189 -26.58 4.31 -9.32
C ARG A 189 -27.99 4.24 -9.89
N ARG A 190 -28.14 3.64 -11.07
CA ARG A 190 -29.44 3.52 -11.77
C ARG A 190 -29.45 2.28 -12.64
N GLN A 191 -30.55 1.54 -12.63
CA GLN A 191 -30.82 0.45 -13.56
C GLN A 191 -32.04 0.83 -14.40
N MET A 192 -31.92 0.73 -15.72
CA MET A 192 -33.03 0.97 -16.66
C MET A 192 -33.72 -0.38 -16.95
N PRO A 193 -34.93 -0.66 -16.42
CA PRO A 193 -35.55 -1.98 -16.54
C PRO A 193 -35.87 -2.39 -17.97
N ARG A 194 -36.09 -1.41 -18.87
CA ARG A 194 -36.50 -1.64 -20.26
C ARG A 194 -35.33 -1.93 -21.22
N SER A 195 -34.13 -1.44 -20.92
CA SER A 195 -32.95 -1.60 -21.80
C SER A 195 -31.88 -2.51 -21.21
N GLY A 196 -32.03 -2.95 -19.95
CA GLY A 196 -31.00 -3.70 -19.22
C GLY A 196 -29.75 -2.88 -18.87
N THR A 197 -29.71 -1.59 -19.22
CA THR A 197 -28.54 -0.73 -18.99
C THR A 197 -28.38 -0.44 -17.50
N VAL A 198 -27.18 -0.72 -16.98
CA VAL A 198 -26.78 -0.43 -15.60
C VAL A 198 -25.80 0.74 -15.60
N ILE A 199 -26.12 1.80 -14.88
CA ILE A 199 -25.24 2.95 -14.66
C ILE A 199 -24.63 2.82 -13.27
N ARG A 200 -23.30 2.85 -13.21
CA ARG A 200 -22.53 2.76 -11.97
C ARG A 200 -21.79 4.06 -11.68
N ASN A 201 -21.57 4.34 -10.40
CA ASN A 201 -20.53 5.28 -10.00
C ASN A 201 -19.17 4.60 -10.18
N PRO A 202 -18.07 5.35 -10.39
CA PRO A 202 -16.73 4.78 -10.35
C PRO A 202 -16.49 4.04 -9.02
N PRO A 203 -15.71 2.94 -9.03
CA PRO A 203 -15.26 2.31 -7.80
C PRO A 203 -14.46 3.30 -6.96
N LEU A 204 -14.50 3.12 -5.64
CA LEU A 204 -13.74 3.97 -4.71
C LEU A 204 -12.23 3.83 -4.98
N PHE A 205 -11.80 2.60 -5.27
CA PHE A 205 -10.41 2.27 -5.58
C PHE A 205 -10.36 1.48 -6.88
N PRO A 206 -10.14 2.13 -8.03
CA PRO A 206 -10.22 1.47 -9.33
C PRO A 206 -9.09 0.45 -9.55
N PRO A 207 -9.27 -0.56 -10.43
CA PRO A 207 -8.25 -1.58 -10.72
C PRO A 207 -6.85 -1.05 -11.03
N GLU A 208 -6.74 0.09 -11.70
CA GLU A 208 -5.47 0.75 -12.04
C GLU A 208 -4.66 1.14 -10.79
N LEU A 209 -5.35 1.44 -9.69
CA LEU A 209 -4.73 1.80 -8.41
C LEU A 209 -4.15 0.57 -7.70
N TRP A 210 -4.87 -0.55 -7.67
CA TRP A 210 -4.51 -1.69 -6.80
C TRP A 210 -3.97 -2.92 -7.53
N SER A 211 -3.99 -2.94 -8.87
CA SER A 211 -3.24 -3.91 -9.64
C SER A 211 -1.73 -3.73 -9.41
N VAL A 212 -1.08 -4.85 -9.12
CA VAL A 212 0.37 -4.95 -8.90
C VAL A 212 1.09 -5.54 -10.10
N HIS A 213 0.38 -5.82 -11.20
CA HIS A 213 0.96 -6.45 -12.38
C HIS A 213 2.16 -5.65 -12.92
N GLU A 214 1.93 -4.38 -13.24
CA GLU A 214 2.98 -3.46 -13.71
C GLU A 214 4.07 -3.23 -12.66
N LEU A 215 3.74 -3.32 -11.35
CA LEU A 215 4.75 -3.18 -10.30
C LEU A 215 5.75 -4.34 -10.37
N ILE A 216 5.25 -5.56 -10.55
CA ILE A 216 6.09 -6.76 -10.62
C ILE A 216 6.95 -6.75 -11.88
N GLU A 217 6.37 -6.41 -13.04
CA GLU A 217 7.11 -6.32 -14.30
C GLU A 217 8.28 -5.34 -14.24
N ASN A 218 8.08 -4.21 -13.55
CA ASN A 218 9.09 -3.15 -13.42
C ASN A 218 9.96 -3.29 -12.16
N GLY A 219 9.81 -4.37 -11.38
CA GLY A 219 10.62 -4.62 -10.18
C GLY A 219 10.33 -3.70 -8.99
N TYR A 220 9.18 -3.02 -8.98
CA TYR A 220 8.72 -2.20 -7.87
C TYR A 220 8.13 -3.04 -6.73
N PRO A 221 8.24 -2.58 -5.47
CA PRO A 221 7.66 -3.29 -4.34
C PRO A 221 6.12 -3.26 -4.39
N ARG A 222 5.50 -4.43 -4.27
CA ARG A 222 4.03 -4.54 -4.16
C ARG A 222 3.50 -4.44 -2.71
N THR A 223 4.38 -4.65 -1.72
CA THR A 223 4.06 -4.51 -0.30
C THR A 223 4.96 -3.47 0.36
N GLN A 224 4.48 -2.91 1.47
CA GLN A 224 5.21 -1.93 2.27
C GLN A 224 5.80 -2.56 3.54
N ASN A 225 6.14 -3.86 3.50
CA ASN A 225 6.61 -4.63 4.68
C ASN A 225 7.75 -3.94 5.44
N MET A 226 8.65 -3.24 4.73
CA MET A 226 9.74 -2.49 5.35
C MET A 226 9.25 -1.28 6.13
N VAL A 227 8.26 -0.56 5.60
CA VAL A 227 7.63 0.59 6.27
C VAL A 227 6.79 0.11 7.44
N GLU A 228 6.03 -0.97 7.30
CA GLU A 228 5.30 -1.55 8.42
C GLU A 228 6.22 -2.09 9.52
N GLY A 229 7.31 -2.76 9.14
CA GLY A 229 8.34 -3.19 10.09
C GLY A 229 8.95 -2.00 10.83
N TRP A 230 9.16 -0.89 10.12
CA TRP A 230 9.59 0.38 10.73
C TRP A 230 8.53 0.91 11.70
N HIS A 231 7.25 0.95 11.31
CA HIS A 231 6.13 1.46 12.12
C HIS A 231 5.92 0.61 13.39
N GLN A 232 6.10 -0.71 13.29
CA GLN A 232 6.06 -1.64 14.42
C GLN A 232 7.25 -1.42 15.37
N ARG A 233 8.46 -1.26 14.84
CA ARG A 233 9.65 -0.93 15.64
C ARG A 233 9.48 0.42 16.33
N TRP A 234 9.00 1.43 15.61
CA TRP A 234 8.69 2.75 16.15
C TRP A 234 7.69 2.66 17.31
N SER A 235 6.60 1.92 17.13
CA SER A 235 5.60 1.68 18.18
C SER A 235 6.21 1.00 19.42
N THR A 236 7.17 0.10 19.22
CA THR A 236 7.89 -0.57 20.30
C THR A 236 8.83 0.37 21.05
N ILE A 237 9.57 1.21 20.33
CA ILE A 237 10.49 2.22 20.90
C ILE A 237 9.71 3.21 21.76
N ILE A 238 8.59 3.72 21.25
CA ILE A 238 7.77 4.70 21.96
C ILE A 238 7.14 4.06 23.20
N GLY A 239 6.72 2.80 23.13
CA GLY A 239 6.37 1.95 24.28
C GLY A 239 5.18 2.43 25.15
N ARG A 240 4.56 3.57 24.82
CA ARG A 240 3.46 4.21 25.57
C ARG A 240 2.43 4.76 24.58
N SER A 241 1.15 4.55 24.89
CA SER A 241 0.05 5.26 24.25
C SER A 241 0.09 6.73 24.70
N HIS A 242 0.34 7.65 23.76
CA HIS A 242 0.44 9.10 23.93
C HIS A 242 1.72 9.60 24.64
N ILE A 243 2.74 9.86 23.83
CA ILE A 243 3.99 10.51 24.23
C ILE A 243 3.83 12.04 24.18
N GLY A 244 4.54 12.78 25.04
CA GLY A 244 4.55 14.24 24.99
C GLY A 244 5.24 14.76 23.71
N LEU A 245 4.89 15.97 23.28
CA LEU A 245 5.43 16.57 22.04
C LEU A 245 6.98 16.63 22.03
N TYR A 246 7.59 17.05 23.13
CA TYR A 246 9.06 17.08 23.21
C TYR A 246 9.67 15.68 23.09
N SER A 247 9.08 14.71 23.76
CA SER A 247 9.60 13.34 23.76
C SER A 247 9.47 12.67 22.39
N ILE A 248 8.39 12.90 21.63
CA ILE A 248 8.30 12.36 20.27
C ILE A 248 9.32 13.00 19.33
N ILE A 249 9.56 14.31 19.47
CA ILE A 249 10.58 15.01 18.67
C ILE A 249 11.98 14.45 18.99
N ASP A 250 12.29 14.16 20.26
CA ASP A 250 13.56 13.54 20.63
C ASP A 250 13.71 12.12 20.08
N GLU A 251 12.64 11.32 20.07
CA GLU A 251 12.67 10.00 19.43
C GLU A 251 12.83 10.11 17.90
N MET A 252 12.19 11.10 17.26
CA MET A 252 12.35 11.35 15.82
C MET A 252 13.81 11.73 15.49
N ARG A 253 14.46 12.51 16.36
CA ARG A 253 15.89 12.84 16.21
C ARG A 253 16.80 11.62 16.32
N LYS A 254 16.56 10.74 17.31
CA LYS A 254 17.32 9.50 17.46
C LYS A 254 17.16 8.60 16.23
N GLU A 255 15.95 8.52 15.73
CA GLU A 255 15.61 7.74 14.54
C GLU A 255 16.20 8.32 13.26
N GLN A 256 16.24 9.65 13.14
CA GLN A 256 16.97 10.33 12.07
C GLN A 256 18.47 10.00 12.12
N CYS A 257 19.11 10.04 13.30
CA CYS A 257 20.51 9.61 13.42
C CYS A 257 20.72 8.15 12.99
N GLN A 258 19.78 7.24 13.31
CA GLN A 258 19.85 5.86 12.84
C GLN A 258 19.70 5.75 11.32
N THR A 259 18.83 6.58 10.73
CA THR A 259 18.63 6.65 9.28
C THR A 259 19.91 7.10 8.58
N GLU A 260 20.58 8.13 9.09
CA GLU A 260 21.88 8.61 8.57
C GLU A 260 22.97 7.53 8.68
N LEU A 261 23.05 6.81 9.80
CA LEU A 261 23.98 5.69 9.95
C LEU A 261 23.70 4.58 8.93
N GLN A 262 22.42 4.30 8.63
CA GLN A 262 22.06 3.31 7.61
C GLN A 262 22.42 3.78 6.20
N ILE A 263 22.27 5.06 5.91
CA ILE A 263 22.72 5.66 4.64
C ILE A 263 24.24 5.50 4.50
N GLU A 264 25.01 5.82 5.53
CA GLU A 264 26.47 5.62 5.53
C GLU A 264 26.87 4.15 5.34
N SER A 265 26.17 3.22 5.99
CA SER A 265 26.35 1.78 5.76
C SER A 265 26.10 1.38 4.30
N ILE A 266 25.04 1.90 3.67
CA ILE A 266 24.76 1.66 2.25
C ILE A 266 25.89 2.20 1.39
N LEU A 267 26.37 3.43 1.66
CA LEU A 267 27.47 4.05 0.92
C LEU A 267 28.79 3.27 1.06
N ARG A 268 29.00 2.58 2.19
CA ARG A 268 30.14 1.67 2.41
C ARG A 268 29.98 0.30 1.71
N GLY A 269 28.88 0.09 1.00
CA GLY A 269 28.61 -1.17 0.29
C GLY A 269 28.08 -2.29 1.19
N GLU A 270 27.53 -1.97 2.37
CA GLU A 270 26.93 -2.98 3.24
C GLU A 270 25.72 -3.62 2.56
N ALA A 271 25.71 -4.94 2.45
CA ALA A 271 24.65 -5.68 1.79
C ALA A 271 23.28 -5.46 2.47
N ARG A 272 22.21 -5.84 1.76
CA ARG A 272 20.86 -5.85 2.35
C ARG A 272 20.80 -6.74 3.60
N PRO A 273 19.99 -6.37 4.60
CA PRO A 273 19.70 -7.25 5.73
C PRO A 273 19.17 -8.61 5.27
N TYR A 274 19.52 -9.66 6.00
CA TYR A 274 19.08 -11.03 5.72
C TYR A 274 17.54 -11.13 5.70
N GLN A 275 16.99 -11.68 4.62
CA GLN A 275 15.58 -12.04 4.53
C GLN A 275 15.39 -13.51 4.90
N ARG A 276 14.34 -13.79 5.69
CA ARG A 276 14.03 -15.16 6.13
C ARG A 276 13.75 -16.05 4.92
N LYS A 277 14.36 -17.25 4.88
CA LYS A 277 14.28 -18.21 3.76
C LYS A 277 12.85 -18.44 3.25
N HIS A 278 11.88 -18.64 4.15
CA HIS A 278 10.48 -18.91 3.77
C HIS A 278 9.81 -17.72 3.05
N ILE A 279 10.24 -16.47 3.31
CA ILE A 279 9.74 -15.28 2.61
C ILE A 279 10.27 -15.30 1.17
N VAL A 280 11.56 -15.56 1.01
CA VAL A 280 12.21 -15.67 -0.31
C VAL A 280 11.61 -16.84 -1.12
N GLU A 281 11.37 -17.99 -0.51
CA GLU A 281 10.73 -19.13 -1.17
C GLU A 281 9.28 -18.85 -1.58
N ARG A 282 8.52 -18.11 -0.75
CA ARG A 282 7.17 -17.66 -1.09
C ARG A 282 7.18 -16.67 -2.26
N GLU A 283 8.13 -15.74 -2.26
CA GLU A 283 8.36 -14.80 -3.36
C GLU A 283 8.65 -15.52 -4.68
N ASN A 284 9.60 -16.45 -4.65
CA ASN A 284 10.00 -17.21 -5.84
C ASN A 284 8.82 -18.00 -6.42
N ARG A 285 8.02 -18.68 -5.57
CA ARG A 285 6.83 -19.40 -6.02
C ARG A 285 5.81 -18.48 -6.68
N LEU A 286 5.58 -17.30 -6.11
CA LEU A 286 4.69 -16.30 -6.68
C LEU A 286 5.19 -15.84 -8.05
N LEU A 287 6.48 -15.51 -8.17
CA LEU A 287 7.09 -15.07 -9.43
C LEU A 287 7.09 -16.18 -10.50
N THR A 288 7.27 -17.45 -10.11
CA THR A 288 7.13 -18.59 -11.04
C THR A 288 5.73 -18.65 -11.65
N ILE A 289 4.68 -18.46 -10.85
CA ILE A 289 3.30 -18.48 -11.34
C ILE A 289 3.01 -17.22 -12.16
N PHE A 290 3.47 -16.05 -11.70
CA PHE A 290 3.30 -14.78 -12.39
C PHE A 290 3.92 -14.80 -13.79
N ASN A 291 5.19 -15.22 -13.90
CA ASN A 291 5.92 -15.28 -15.16
C ASN A 291 5.40 -16.38 -16.10
N GLY A 292 4.79 -17.42 -15.56
CA GLY A 292 4.15 -18.50 -16.33
C GLY A 292 2.69 -18.23 -16.68
N ARG A 293 2.20 -16.97 -16.65
CA ARG A 293 0.77 -16.63 -16.82
C ARG A 293 0.11 -17.30 -18.03
N ASP A 294 0.82 -17.41 -19.15
CA ASP A 294 0.33 -17.99 -20.40
C ASP A 294 0.20 -19.52 -20.36
N ASP A 295 0.85 -20.19 -19.41
CA ASP A 295 0.79 -21.64 -19.23
C ASP A 295 -0.48 -22.10 -18.48
N TYR A 296 -1.25 -21.16 -17.93
CA TYR A 296 -2.43 -21.46 -17.11
C TYR A 296 -3.72 -20.91 -17.72
N SER A 297 -4.82 -21.63 -17.49
CA SER A 297 -6.13 -21.02 -17.60
C SER A 297 -6.25 -19.87 -16.58
N LEU A 298 -7.13 -18.90 -16.83
CA LEU A 298 -7.33 -17.77 -15.92
C LEU A 298 -7.63 -18.23 -14.48
N LEU A 299 -8.47 -19.25 -14.33
CA LEU A 299 -8.85 -19.78 -13.01
C LEU A 299 -7.68 -20.51 -12.34
N ASP A 300 -6.89 -21.29 -13.10
CA ASP A 300 -5.72 -21.99 -12.55
C ASP A 300 -4.62 -21.00 -12.14
N TYR A 301 -4.41 -19.94 -12.92
CA TYR A 301 -3.51 -18.85 -12.59
C TYR A 301 -3.90 -18.19 -11.26
N LEU A 302 -5.16 -17.76 -11.16
CA LEU A 302 -5.68 -17.10 -9.95
C LEU A 302 -5.63 -18.03 -8.74
N ARG A 303 -5.92 -19.31 -8.92
CA ARG A 303 -5.81 -20.32 -7.86
C ARG A 303 -4.37 -20.48 -7.41
N GLY A 304 -3.42 -20.57 -8.35
CA GLY A 304 -1.99 -20.64 -8.07
C GLY A 304 -1.52 -19.45 -7.24
N ILE A 305 -1.84 -18.23 -7.69
CA ILE A 305 -1.53 -17.00 -6.95
C ILE A 305 -2.21 -17.02 -5.57
N ALA A 306 -3.48 -17.41 -5.48
CA ALA A 306 -4.22 -17.48 -4.22
C ALA A 306 -3.60 -18.44 -3.18
N HIS A 307 -2.90 -19.49 -3.60
CA HIS A 307 -2.13 -20.36 -2.70
C HIS A 307 -0.86 -19.69 -2.14
N THR A 308 -0.37 -18.64 -2.78
CA THR A 308 0.76 -17.84 -2.30
C THR A 308 0.33 -16.67 -1.40
N ILE A 309 -0.97 -16.39 -1.29
CA ILE A 309 -1.51 -15.29 -0.47
C ILE A 309 -1.93 -15.83 0.91
N SER A 310 -1.63 -15.05 1.94
CA SER A 310 -2.16 -15.23 3.30
C SER A 310 -2.89 -13.95 3.67
N LEU A 311 -4.14 -14.06 4.10
CA LEU A 311 -4.97 -12.97 4.61
C LEU A 311 -4.92 -12.97 6.14
#